data_AF-A0A645ALP9-F1
#
_entry.id   AF-A0A645ALP9-F1
#
_cell.length_a   1.000
_cell.length_b   1.000
_cell.length_c   1.000
_cell.angle_alpha   90.00
_cell.angle_beta   90.00
_cell.angle_gamma   90.00
#
_symmetry.space_group_name_H-M   'P 1'
#
loop_
_entity.id
_entity.type
_entity.pdbx_description
1 polymer ?
#
loop_
_entity_poly.entity_id
_entity_poly.type
_entity_poly.pdbx_seq_one_letter_code
_entity_poly.pdbx_strand_id
1 'polypeptide(L)' 'MLGKIIDINNTDAFVELMDGTTMDVSINRLPANSKVGDRVDMSMNKPLNMLNDKMIDFF' A
#
# COMPACT_ATOMS: atom_id res chain seq x y z
N MET A 1 -9.29 4.64 5.89
CA MET A 1 -10.18 4.49 4.73
C MET A 1 -10.13 3.03 4.34
N LEU A 2 -11.24 2.30 4.34
CA LEU A 2 -11.21 0.84 4.13
C LEU A 2 -11.28 0.51 2.64
N GLY A 3 -10.48 -0.46 2.21
CA GLY A 3 -10.49 -1.00 0.85
C GLY A 3 -10.27 -2.51 0.83
N LYS A 4 -10.57 -3.14 -0.30
CA LYS A 4 -10.39 -4.57 -0.54
C LYS A 4 -9.24 -4.77 -1.52
N ILE A 5 -8.31 -5.66 -1.20
CA ILE A 5 -7.24 -6.04 -2.13
C ILE A 5 -7.88 -6.85 -3.26
N ILE A 6 -7.78 -6.36 -4.48
CA ILE A 6 -8.29 -7.02 -5.68
C ILE A 6 -7.18 -7.71 -6.48
N ASP A 7 -5.94 -7.25 -6.32
CA ASP A 7 -4.76 -7.88 -6.89
C ASP A 7 -3.52 -7.55 -6.05
N ILE A 8 -2.52 -8.43 -6.05
CA ILE A 8 -1.26 -8.24 -5.32
C ILE A 8 -0.12 -8.96 -6.02
N ASN A 9 1.02 -8.29 -6.11
CA ASN A 9 2.27 -8.85 -6.59
C ASN A 9 3.37 -8.67 -5.52
N ASN A 10 4.64 -8.87 -5.91
CA ASN A 10 5.76 -8.81 -4.97
C ASN A 10 6.15 -7.39 -4.50
N THR A 11 5.65 -6.33 -5.15
CA THR A 11 6.02 -4.93 -4.87
C THR A 11 4.80 -4.08 -4.53
N ASP A 12 3.69 -4.32 -5.22
CA ASP A 12 2.50 -3.48 -5.20
C ASP A 12 1.22 -4.31 -5.12
N ALA A 13 0.14 -3.65 -4.70
CA ALA A 13 -1.19 -4.19 -4.55
C ALA A 13 -2.20 -3.19 -5.09
N PHE A 14 -3.23 -3.70 -5.75
CA PHE A 14 -4.39 -2.92 -6.15
C PHE A 14 -5.49 -3.09 -5.12
N VAL A 15 -5.93 -1.96 -4.57
CA VAL A 15 -6.97 -1.90 -3.54
C VAL A 15 -8.18 -1.16 -4.09
N GLU A 16 -9.31 -1.84 -4.16
CA GLU A 16 -10.60 -1.24 -4.48
C GLU A 16 -11.20 -0.62 -3.22
N LEU A 17 -11.50 0.67 -3.29
CA LEU A 17 -12.12 1.44 -2.23
C LEU A 17 -13.65 1.32 -2.30
N MET A 18 -14.34 1.67 -1.21
CA MET A 18 -15.81 1.57 -1.16
C MET A 18 -16.54 2.47 -2.16
N ASP A 19 -15.89 3.52 -2.66
CA ASP A 19 -16.43 4.41 -3.70
C ASP A 19 -16.23 3.86 -5.12
N GLY A 20 -15.65 2.66 -5.26
CA GLY A 20 -15.36 2.01 -6.53
C GLY A 20 -14.07 2.49 -7.21
N THR A 21 -13.30 3.37 -6.56
CA THR A 21 -11.98 3.75 -7.06
C THR A 21 -10.95 2.68 -6.72
N THR A 22 -9.96 2.51 -7.60
CA THR A 22 -8.83 1.59 -7.36
C THR A 22 -7.58 2.39 -7.10
N MET A 23 -6.87 2.03 -6.04
CA MET A 23 -5.57 2.60 -5.70
C MET A 23 -4.46 1.57 -5.87
N ASP A 24 -3.33 2.03 -6.40
CA ASP A 24 -2.05 1.35 -6.29
C ASP A 24 -1.45 1.63 -4.91
N VAL A 25 -1.02 0.58 -4.24
CA VAL A 25 -0.39 0.64 -2.93
C VAL A 25 0.80 -0.30 -2.88
N SER A 26 1.97 0.21 -2.48
CA SER A 26 3.11 -0.65 -2.17
C SER A 26 2.76 -1.65 -1.07
N ILE A 27 3.19 -2.91 -1.22
CA ILE A 27 2.94 -3.99 -0.24
C ILE A 27 3.50 -3.65 1.15
N ASN A 28 4.51 -2.78 1.23
CA ASN A 28 5.11 -2.33 2.49
C ASN A 28 4.15 -1.51 3.35
N ARG A 29 3.08 -0.97 2.75
CA ARG A 29 2.02 -0.23 3.45
C ARG A 29 0.88 -1.14 3.88
N LEU A 30 0.84 -2.38 3.41
CA LEU A 30 -0.17 -3.35 3.77
C LEU A 30 0.25 -4.14 5.02
N PRO A 31 -0.71 -4.68 5.78
CA PRO A 31 -0.43 -5.65 6.84
C PRO A 31 0.40 -6.83 6.31
N ALA A 32 1.25 -7.40 7.17
CA ALA A 32 2.00 -8.60 6.81
C ALA A 32 1.05 -9.75 6.43
N ASN A 33 1.43 -10.52 5.41
CA ASN A 33 0.63 -11.63 4.86
C ASN A 33 -0.73 -11.23 4.26
N SER A 34 -0.90 -9.97 3.86
CA SER A 34 -2.09 -9.54 3.11
C SER A 34 -2.25 -10.34 1.81
N LYS A 35 -3.49 -10.69 1.46
CA LYS A 35 -3.84 -11.45 0.26
C LYS A 35 -5.00 -10.81 -0.48
N VAL A 36 -5.16 -11.20 -1.76
CA VAL A 36 -6.34 -10.85 -2.54
C VAL A 36 -7.61 -11.29 -1.82
N GLY A 37 -8.56 -10.37 -1.70
CA GLY A 37 -9.82 -10.56 -0.98
C GLY A 37 -9.83 -9.95 0.43
N ASP A 38 -8.66 -9.69 1.02
CA ASP A 38 -8.57 -9.08 2.35
C ASP A 38 -9.05 -7.64 2.34
N ARG A 39 -9.65 -7.22 3.46
CA ARG A 39 -10.01 -5.82 3.71
C ARG A 39 -8.92 -5.17 4.54
N VAL A 40 -8.38 -4.08 4.03
CA VAL A 40 -7.29 -3.33 4.65
C VAL A 40 -7.75 -1.91 4.97
N ASP A 41 -7.35 -1.40 6.12
CA ASP A 41 -7.54 0.01 6.44
C ASP A 41 -6.35 0.82 5.92
N MET A 42 -6.63 1.61 4.88
CA MET A 42 -5.74 2.56 4.23
C MET A 42 -5.67 3.90 4.98
N SER A 43 -6.12 3.97 6.24
CA SER A 43 -5.89 5.15 7.06
C SER A 43 -4.37 5.37 7.18
N MET A 44 -3.87 6.49 6.65
CA MET A 44 -2.44 6.86 6.59
C MET A 44 -1.81 7.15 7.98
N ASN A 45 -2.32 6.53 9.05
CA ASN A 45 -1.87 6.79 10.42
C ASN A 45 -0.66 5.95 10.84
N LYS A 46 -0.13 5.09 9.97
CA LYS A 46 1.16 4.45 10.24
C LYS A 46 2.27 5.34 9.70
N PRO A 47 3.15 5.90 10.56
CA PRO A 47 4.30 6.63 10.07
C PRO A 47 5.07 5.71 9.14
N LEU A 48 5.39 6.23 7.96
CA LEU A 48 6.31 5.61 7.05
C LEU A 48 7.58 5.32 7.85
N ASN A 49 7.90 4.04 8.08
CA ASN A 49 9.29 3.65 8.25
C ASN A 49 9.97 3.83 6.88
N MET A 50 10.10 5.10 6.47
CA MET A 50 10.98 5.55 5.42
C MET A 50 12.40 5.35 5.95
N LEU A 51 12.92 4.15 5.75
CA LEU A 51 14.37 3.91 5.77
C LEU A 51 14.81 3.69 4.33
N ASN A 52 14.98 4.79 3.59
CA ASN A 52 16.18 4.96 2.79
C ASN A 52 16.43 6.44 2.55
N ASP A 53 17.32 6.99 3.37
CA ASP A 53 17.90 8.31 3.26
C ASP A 53 19.00 8.26 2.18
N LYS A 54 18.61 8.38 0.91
CA LYS A 54 19.54 8.64 -0.20
C LYS A 54 18.90 9.55 -1.24
N MET A 55 18.93 10.85 -0.97
CA MET A 55 19.11 11.81 -2.06
C MET A 55 20.57 11.68 -2.54
N ILE A 56 20.78 10.94 -3.63
CA ILE A 56 22.01 11.11 -4.40
C ILE A 56 21.74 12.30 -5.32
N ASP A 57 22.25 13.46 -4.95
CA ASP A 57 22.34 14.59 -5.87
C ASP A 57 23.78 14.66 -6.39
N PHE A 58 23.91 14.58 -7.71
CA PHE A 58 25.17 14.62 -8.45
C PHE A 58 25.35 16.04 -9.02
N PHE A 59 25.88 16.98 -8.25
CA PHE A 59 26.50 18.21 -8.80
C PHE A 59 27.62 18.69 -7.87
#